data_AF-A0A0L8VL93-F1
#
_entry.id   AF-A0A0L8VL93-F1
#
_cell.length_a   1.000
_cell.length_b   1.000
_cell.length_c   1.000
_cell.angle_alpha   90.00
_cell.angle_beta   90.00
_cell.angle_gamma   90.00
#
_symmetry.space_group_name_H-M   'P 1'
#
loop_
_entity.id
_entity.type
_entity.pdbx_description
1 polymer ?
#
loop_
_entity_poly.entity_id
_entity_poly.type
_entity_poly.pdbx_seq_one_letter_code
_entity_poly.pdbx_strand_id
1 'polypeptide(L)'
;MSLNDFLSSVLPVSEQFEYLSLQSIPLETHAVVTPNKDDKRVPKSTIKTQHFFSLFHQGKVFFSLEVYVYVTLWDEADAERLIFVSKADTNGYCNTRVSVRDITKIILEFILSIDPNYYLQKVKPAIRSYKKISPELISAASTPARTLRILARRLKQSGSTVLKEIESPRFQQDLYLSFTCPREILTKICLFTRPASQYLFPDSSKNSKKHILNGEELMKWWGFILDRLLIECFQNDTQAKLRIPGEDPARVRSYLRGMKYPLWQVGDIFTSKENSLAVYNIPLFPDDPKARFIHQLAEEDRLLKVSLSSFWIELQERQEFKLSVTSSVMGISGYSLATPSLFPSSADVIVPKSRKQFRAIKKYITGEEYDTEEGAIEAFTNIRDFLLLRMATNLQSLTGKREHRERNQPVPASNINTLAITMLKPRKKAKALPKT
;
A
#
# COMPACT_ATOMS: atom_id res chain seq x y z
N MET A 1 -19.36 4.24 4.48
CA MET A 1 -18.68 5.55 4.43
C MET A 1 -17.88 5.58 3.14
N SER A 2 -18.03 6.63 2.33
CA SER A 2 -17.31 6.73 1.05
C SER A 2 -15.85 7.12 1.27
N LEU A 3 -14.99 6.93 0.27
CA LEU A 3 -13.61 7.43 0.30
C LEU A 3 -13.58 8.96 0.44
N ASN A 4 -14.54 9.65 -0.17
CA ASN A 4 -14.69 11.10 -0.05
C ASN A 4 -14.94 11.51 1.41
N ASP A 5 -15.85 10.82 2.11
CA ASP A 5 -16.13 11.09 3.53
C ASP A 5 -14.90 10.88 4.41
N PHE A 6 -14.19 9.78 4.17
CA PHE A 6 -12.94 9.45 4.88
C PHE A 6 -11.89 10.55 4.68
N LEU A 7 -11.55 10.89 3.44
CA LEU A 7 -10.54 11.92 3.15
C LEU A 7 -10.95 13.31 3.68
N SER A 8 -12.22 13.70 3.49
CA SER A 8 -12.74 14.98 3.98
C SER A 8 -12.60 15.12 5.49
N SER A 9 -12.72 14.03 6.25
CA SER A 9 -12.61 14.04 7.72
C SER A 9 -11.21 14.39 8.26
N VAL A 10 -10.16 14.21 7.45
CA VAL A 10 -8.76 14.47 7.86
C VAL A 10 -8.11 15.65 7.14
N LEU A 11 -8.75 16.21 6.12
CA LEU A 11 -8.25 17.36 5.38
C LEU A 11 -8.68 18.68 6.02
N PRO A 12 -7.85 19.74 5.89
CA PRO A 12 -8.09 21.02 6.55
C PRO A 12 -9.42 21.64 6.13
N VAL A 13 -10.14 22.18 7.11
CA VAL A 13 -11.47 22.76 6.92
C VAL A 13 -11.47 23.83 5.82
N SER A 14 -12.51 23.83 4.98
CA SER A 14 -12.74 24.82 3.91
C SER A 14 -11.72 24.81 2.75
N GLU A 15 -10.71 23.93 2.79
CA GLU A 15 -9.76 23.78 1.69
C GLU A 15 -10.23 22.74 0.68
N GLN A 16 -9.97 23.01 -0.60
CA GLN A 16 -10.40 22.20 -1.73
C GLN A 16 -9.28 21.28 -2.21
N PHE A 17 -9.60 19.99 -2.35
CA PHE A 17 -8.68 19.01 -2.91
C PHE A 17 -9.41 18.16 -3.95
N GLU A 18 -8.62 17.44 -4.74
CA GLU A 18 -9.13 16.40 -5.62
C GLU A 18 -8.37 15.11 -5.35
N TYR A 19 -8.99 13.97 -5.66
CA TYR A 19 -8.32 12.68 -5.60
C TYR A 19 -8.56 11.83 -6.84
N LEU A 20 -7.52 11.05 -7.16
CA LEU A 20 -7.57 9.92 -8.05
C LEU A 20 -7.51 8.67 -7.19
N SER A 21 -8.53 7.83 -7.28
CA SER A 21 -8.55 6.49 -6.70
C SER A 21 -8.61 5.49 -7.84
N LEU A 22 -7.47 4.96 -8.25
CA LEU A 22 -7.33 4.12 -9.44
C LEU A 22 -7.14 2.66 -9.04
N GLN A 23 -7.94 1.77 -9.62
CA GLN A 23 -7.87 0.35 -9.31
C GLN A 23 -7.64 -0.50 -10.56
N SER A 24 -6.76 -1.50 -10.46
CA SER A 24 -6.59 -2.49 -11.52
C SER A 24 -7.76 -3.48 -11.53
N ILE A 25 -8.08 -4.05 -12.69
CA ILE A 25 -8.97 -5.22 -12.77
C ILE A 25 -8.36 -6.36 -11.91
N PRO A 26 -9.11 -6.96 -10.96
CA PRO A 26 -8.63 -8.09 -10.17
C PRO A 26 -8.11 -9.22 -11.07
N LEU A 27 -6.96 -9.77 -10.72
CA LEU A 27 -6.24 -10.75 -11.54
C LEU A 27 -5.90 -11.96 -10.69
N GLU A 28 -6.26 -13.15 -11.17
CA GLU A 28 -5.76 -14.40 -10.60
C GLU A 28 -4.24 -14.50 -10.79
N THR A 29 -3.53 -14.84 -9.73
CA THR A 29 -2.07 -14.89 -9.68
C THR A 29 -1.58 -16.04 -8.82
N HIS A 30 -0.26 -16.20 -8.74
CA HIS A 30 0.37 -17.22 -7.91
C HIS A 30 0.15 -16.92 -6.41
N ALA A 31 0.33 -17.93 -5.56
CA ALA A 31 0.22 -17.77 -4.11
C ALA A 31 1.18 -16.69 -3.59
N VAL A 32 0.77 -15.95 -2.57
CA VAL A 32 1.56 -14.87 -1.96
C VAL A 32 2.87 -15.41 -1.36
N VAL A 33 2.82 -16.61 -0.77
CA VAL A 33 3.97 -17.35 -0.26
C VAL A 33 4.17 -18.58 -1.16
N THR A 34 5.43 -18.98 -1.40
CA THR A 34 5.73 -20.17 -2.20
C THR A 34 5.15 -21.41 -1.52
N PRO A 35 4.27 -22.18 -2.20
CA PRO A 35 3.71 -23.40 -1.62
C PRO A 35 4.78 -24.46 -1.37
N ASN A 36 4.70 -25.19 -0.26
CA ASN A 36 5.48 -26.40 -0.05
C ASN A 36 4.73 -27.62 -0.61
N LYS A 37 5.47 -28.65 -1.06
CA LYS A 37 4.89 -29.93 -1.49
C LYS A 37 4.22 -30.70 -0.35
N ASP A 38 4.70 -30.50 0.88
CA ASP A 38 4.16 -31.16 2.06
C ASP A 38 2.91 -30.46 2.62
N ASP A 39 2.55 -29.29 2.08
CA ASP A 39 1.35 -28.58 2.51
C ASP A 39 0.12 -29.32 2.04
N LYS A 40 -0.59 -29.93 2.99
CA LYS A 40 -1.90 -30.56 2.77
C LYS A 40 -2.96 -29.55 2.30
N ARG A 41 -2.68 -28.25 2.44
CA ARG A 41 -3.62 -27.16 2.20
C ARG A 41 -2.97 -26.08 1.33
N VAL A 42 -3.12 -26.21 0.02
CA VAL A 42 -2.68 -25.20 -0.96
C VAL A 42 -3.83 -24.27 -1.35
N PRO A 43 -3.57 -22.98 -1.62
CA PRO A 43 -4.60 -22.08 -2.12
C PRO A 43 -5.21 -22.57 -3.43
N LYS A 44 -6.54 -22.57 -3.52
CA LYS A 44 -7.30 -22.82 -4.75
C LYS A 44 -7.09 -21.70 -5.77
N SER A 45 -7.11 -20.46 -5.32
CA SER A 45 -6.80 -19.28 -6.15
C SER A 45 -6.31 -18.13 -5.28
N THR A 46 -5.48 -17.26 -5.85
CA THR A 46 -5.05 -16.00 -5.22
C THR A 46 -5.37 -14.86 -6.16
N ILE A 47 -6.20 -13.92 -5.72
CA ILE A 47 -6.68 -12.79 -6.50
C ILE A 47 -5.90 -11.56 -6.05
N LYS A 48 -5.20 -10.94 -6.99
CA LYS A 48 -4.43 -9.71 -6.77
C LYS A 48 -5.14 -8.52 -7.40
N THR A 49 -5.29 -7.47 -6.60
CA THR A 49 -5.80 -6.16 -7.03
C THR A 49 -4.83 -5.07 -6.59
N GLN A 50 -4.58 -4.11 -7.47
CA GLN A 50 -3.79 -2.92 -7.16
C GLN A 50 -4.71 -1.72 -6.99
N HIS A 51 -4.54 -1.00 -5.89
CA HIS A 51 -5.06 0.34 -5.66
C HIS A 51 -3.91 1.34 -5.75
N PHE A 52 -4.12 2.43 -6.48
CA PHE A 52 -3.19 3.52 -6.63
C PHE A 52 -3.94 4.84 -6.42
N PHE A 53 -3.55 5.56 -5.37
CA PHE A 53 -4.16 6.82 -4.98
C PHE A 53 -3.22 7.97 -5.31
N SER A 54 -3.80 9.09 -5.76
CA SER A 54 -3.11 10.37 -5.83
C SER A 54 -4.01 11.47 -5.29
N LEU A 55 -3.41 12.41 -4.57
CA LEU A 55 -4.09 13.58 -4.02
C LEU A 55 -3.56 14.84 -4.70
N PHE A 56 -4.49 15.75 -4.99
CA PHE A 56 -4.23 16.98 -5.71
C PHE A 56 -4.72 18.19 -4.92
N HIS A 57 -4.00 19.30 -5.03
CA HIS A 57 -4.35 20.57 -4.42
C HIS A 57 -3.96 21.70 -5.37
N GLN A 58 -4.88 22.63 -5.64
CA GLN A 58 -4.66 23.75 -6.55
C GLN A 58 -4.10 23.31 -7.92
N GLY A 59 -4.66 22.23 -8.49
CA GLY A 59 -4.26 21.71 -9.80
C GLY A 59 -2.87 21.07 -9.85
N LYS A 60 -2.36 20.58 -8.71
CA LYS A 60 -1.04 19.91 -8.61
C LYS A 60 -1.15 18.62 -7.84
N VAL A 61 -0.55 17.54 -8.34
CA VAL A 61 -0.39 16.33 -7.53
C VAL A 61 0.64 16.58 -6.44
N PHE A 62 0.41 16.09 -5.22
CA PHE A 62 1.39 16.25 -4.14
C PHE A 62 1.66 14.99 -3.30
N PHE A 63 0.76 14.01 -3.35
CA PHE A 63 0.86 12.77 -2.59
C PHE A 63 0.35 11.60 -3.42
N SER A 64 1.02 10.45 -3.34
CA SER A 64 0.54 9.20 -3.92
C SER A 64 0.81 8.00 -3.02
N LEU A 65 -0.09 7.02 -3.08
CA LEU A 65 -0.03 5.78 -2.30
C LEU A 65 -0.35 4.59 -3.19
N GLU A 66 0.51 3.57 -3.16
CA GLU A 66 0.31 2.30 -3.84
C GLU A 66 0.07 1.19 -2.83
N VAL A 67 -1.07 0.49 -2.99
CA VAL A 67 -1.47 -0.62 -2.14
C VAL A 67 -1.87 -1.80 -3.01
N TYR A 68 -1.47 -3.00 -2.63
CA TYR A 68 -1.93 -4.25 -3.23
C TYR A 68 -2.83 -4.99 -2.25
N VAL A 69 -3.96 -5.47 -2.73
CA VAL A 69 -4.85 -6.35 -1.97
C VAL A 69 -4.80 -7.73 -2.61
N TYR A 70 -4.49 -8.73 -1.80
CA TYR A 70 -4.51 -10.13 -2.16
C TYR A 70 -5.67 -10.80 -1.43
N VAL A 71 -6.51 -11.55 -2.14
CA VAL A 71 -7.52 -12.43 -1.54
C VAL A 71 -7.13 -13.86 -1.90
N THR A 72 -6.79 -14.65 -0.88
CA THR A 72 -6.38 -16.04 -1.01
C THR A 72 -7.55 -16.93 -0.61
N LEU A 73 -7.94 -17.85 -1.49
CA LEU A 73 -9.07 -18.74 -1.29
C LEU A 73 -8.55 -20.18 -1.15
N TRP A 74 -8.95 -20.88 -0.09
CA TRP A 74 -8.73 -22.33 0.03
C TRP A 74 -9.97 -23.11 -0.38
N ASP A 75 -11.13 -22.66 0.08
CA ASP A 75 -12.44 -23.21 -0.26
C ASP A 75 -13.49 -22.06 -0.24
N GLU A 76 -14.78 -22.38 -0.22
CA GLU A 76 -15.86 -21.36 -0.24
C GLU A 76 -16.06 -20.68 1.13
N ALA A 77 -15.64 -21.33 2.21
CA ALA A 77 -15.81 -20.85 3.59
C ALA A 77 -14.50 -20.32 4.18
N ASP A 78 -13.34 -20.65 3.60
CA ASP A 78 -12.05 -20.22 4.10
C ASP A 78 -11.28 -19.39 3.06
N ALA A 79 -11.05 -18.15 3.47
CA ALA A 79 -10.31 -17.16 2.73
C ALA A 79 -9.51 -16.25 3.69
N GLU A 80 -8.47 -15.65 3.14
CA GLU A 80 -7.67 -14.61 3.78
C GLU A 80 -7.58 -13.40 2.86
N ARG A 81 -7.53 -12.20 3.43
CA ARG A 81 -7.11 -11.00 2.68
C ARG A 81 -5.83 -10.43 3.26
N LEU A 82 -4.94 -10.00 2.37
CA LEU A 82 -3.68 -9.35 2.73
C LEU A 82 -3.56 -8.02 1.99
N ILE A 83 -3.38 -6.95 2.76
CA ILE A 83 -3.14 -5.59 2.28
C ILE A 83 -1.65 -5.31 2.38
N PHE A 84 -0.97 -5.27 1.23
CA PHE A 84 0.43 -4.91 1.13
C PHE A 84 0.57 -3.44 0.76
N VAL A 85 1.10 -2.62 1.67
CA VAL A 85 1.41 -1.22 1.41
C VAL A 85 2.77 -1.14 0.74
N SER A 86 2.77 -0.87 -0.57
CA SER A 86 3.95 -0.94 -1.42
C SER A 86 4.78 0.32 -1.33
N LYS A 87 4.19 1.47 -1.65
CA LYS A 87 4.88 2.76 -1.77
C LYS A 87 3.99 3.89 -1.29
N ALA A 88 4.55 4.81 -0.53
CA ALA A 88 3.94 6.09 -0.21
C ALA A 88 4.98 7.18 -0.47
N ASP A 89 4.60 8.24 -1.18
CA ASP A 89 5.54 9.30 -1.54
C ASP A 89 4.84 10.66 -1.61
N THR A 90 5.65 11.71 -1.51
CA THR A 90 5.23 13.11 -1.67
C THR A 90 6.26 13.84 -2.54
N ASN A 91 5.87 14.93 -3.19
CA ASN A 91 6.79 15.72 -4.01
C ASN A 91 7.07 17.13 -3.46
N GLY A 92 6.42 17.53 -2.37
CA GLY A 92 6.58 18.85 -1.75
C GLY A 92 5.83 20.01 -2.43
N TYR A 93 5.02 19.76 -3.46
CA TYR A 93 4.22 20.79 -4.16
C TYR A 93 2.81 20.95 -3.58
N CYS A 94 2.70 20.91 -2.24
CA CYS A 94 1.47 21.25 -1.52
C CYS A 94 1.65 22.60 -0.82
N ASN A 95 0.84 23.59 -1.20
CA ASN A 95 0.90 24.95 -0.62
C ASN A 95 0.21 25.05 0.74
N THR A 96 -0.42 23.98 1.21
CA THR A 96 -1.15 23.93 2.46
C THR A 96 -0.62 22.82 3.36
N ARG A 97 -0.82 22.99 4.66
CA ARG A 97 -0.39 22.02 5.65
C ARG A 97 -1.42 20.89 5.76
N VAL A 98 -1.06 19.73 5.24
CA VAL A 98 -1.83 18.50 5.42
C VAL A 98 -1.09 17.48 6.29
N SER A 99 -1.86 16.61 6.95
CA SER A 99 -1.28 15.46 7.64
C SER A 99 -1.28 14.27 6.69
N VAL A 100 -0.17 14.10 5.96
CA VAL A 100 0.03 12.93 5.07
C VAL A 100 -0.17 11.63 5.85
N ARG A 101 0.23 11.60 7.13
CA ARG A 101 0.03 10.48 8.04
C ARG A 101 -1.43 10.08 8.19
N ASP A 102 -2.30 11.06 8.43
CA ASP A 102 -3.72 10.79 8.67
C ASP A 102 -4.45 10.51 7.35
N ILE A 103 -4.01 11.12 6.24
CA ILE A 103 -4.45 10.78 4.88
C ILE A 103 -4.13 9.32 4.57
N THR A 104 -2.89 8.88 4.79
CA THR A 104 -2.50 7.48 4.56
C THR A 104 -3.31 6.54 5.46
N LYS A 105 -3.47 6.87 6.74
CA LYS A 105 -4.30 6.08 7.67
C LYS A 105 -5.73 5.91 7.13
N ILE A 106 -6.40 7.00 6.77
CA ILE A 106 -7.81 6.94 6.38
C ILE A 106 -8.03 6.23 5.03
N ILE A 107 -7.05 6.28 4.12
CA ILE A 107 -7.09 5.48 2.89
C ILE A 107 -7.00 3.99 3.23
N LEU A 108 -6.17 3.60 4.20
CA LEU A 108 -6.09 2.21 4.64
C LEU A 108 -7.37 1.75 5.36
N GLU A 109 -8.00 2.61 6.17
CA GLU A 109 -9.32 2.35 6.77
C GLU A 109 -10.40 2.13 5.70
N PHE A 110 -10.40 2.96 4.65
CA PHE A 110 -11.28 2.77 3.51
C PHE A 110 -11.06 1.39 2.87
N ILE A 111 -9.81 1.00 2.59
CA ILE A 111 -9.51 -0.32 2.00
C ILE A 111 -9.95 -1.47 2.93
N LEU A 112 -9.76 -1.32 4.24
CA LEU A 112 -10.21 -2.29 5.24
C LEU A 112 -11.73 -2.45 5.27
N SER A 113 -12.49 -1.40 4.97
CA SER A 113 -13.96 -1.44 4.93
C SER A 113 -14.53 -2.16 3.70
N ILE A 114 -13.72 -2.38 2.65
CA ILE A 114 -14.13 -3.04 1.39
C ILE A 114 -14.40 -4.53 1.64
N ASP A 115 -15.59 -4.98 1.24
CA ASP A 115 -15.97 -6.40 1.26
C ASP A 115 -15.00 -7.19 0.38
N PRO A 116 -14.37 -8.28 0.86
CA PRO A 116 -13.46 -9.08 0.04
C PRO A 116 -14.13 -9.61 -1.25
N ASN A 117 -15.44 -9.85 -1.24
CA ASN A 117 -16.19 -10.30 -2.41
C ASN A 117 -16.23 -9.26 -3.54
N TYR A 118 -16.01 -7.98 -3.24
CA TYR A 118 -15.86 -6.94 -4.26
C TYR A 118 -14.73 -7.27 -5.24
N TYR A 119 -13.64 -7.87 -4.77
CA TYR A 119 -12.52 -8.28 -5.62
C TYR A 119 -12.77 -9.59 -6.37
N LEU A 120 -13.74 -10.39 -5.90
CA LEU A 120 -14.03 -11.72 -6.39
C LEU A 120 -15.14 -11.76 -7.45
N GLN A 121 -15.89 -10.67 -7.64
CA GLN A 121 -17.02 -10.63 -8.58
C GLN A 121 -16.62 -10.76 -10.06
N LYS A 122 -15.45 -10.23 -10.44
CA LYS A 122 -14.99 -10.12 -11.84
C LYS A 122 -13.47 -10.23 -11.94
N VAL A 123 -12.98 -11.46 -11.82
CA VAL A 123 -11.55 -11.78 -11.79
C VAL A 123 -11.05 -12.16 -13.17
N LYS A 124 -9.98 -11.52 -13.63
CA LYS A 124 -9.30 -11.92 -14.86
C LYS A 124 -8.49 -13.20 -14.59
N PRO A 125 -8.70 -14.30 -15.33
CA PRO A 125 -7.94 -15.53 -15.14
C PRO A 125 -6.46 -15.36 -15.49
N ALA A 126 -5.58 -16.10 -14.80
CA ALA A 126 -4.15 -16.09 -15.08
C ALA A 126 -3.84 -16.67 -16.47
N ILE A 127 -4.49 -17.79 -16.79
CA ILE A 127 -4.38 -18.50 -18.07
C ILE A 127 -5.79 -18.63 -18.67
N ARG A 128 -5.95 -18.17 -19.92
CA ARG A 128 -7.22 -18.28 -20.64
C ARG A 128 -7.30 -19.59 -21.40
N SER A 129 -8.30 -20.41 -21.09
CA SER A 129 -8.61 -21.59 -21.90
C SER A 129 -9.50 -21.20 -23.08
N TYR A 130 -8.88 -20.78 -24.19
CA TYR A 130 -9.58 -20.41 -25.43
C TYR A 130 -10.39 -21.56 -26.06
N LYS A 131 -10.19 -22.80 -25.61
CA LYS A 131 -10.99 -23.97 -26.01
C LYS A 131 -12.41 -23.97 -25.42
N LYS A 132 -12.59 -23.35 -24.24
CA LYS A 132 -13.89 -23.26 -23.55
C LYS A 132 -14.68 -22.02 -23.93
N ILE A 133 -14.05 -21.07 -24.63
CA ILE A 133 -14.67 -19.80 -25.02
C ILE A 133 -15.62 -20.03 -26.19
N SER A 134 -16.82 -19.45 -26.12
CA SER A 134 -17.82 -19.54 -27.18
C SER A 134 -17.23 -19.33 -28.59
N PRO A 135 -17.62 -20.15 -29.58
CA PRO A 135 -17.09 -20.06 -30.94
C PRO A 135 -17.35 -18.70 -31.60
N GLU A 136 -18.31 -17.93 -31.07
CA GLU A 136 -18.77 -16.63 -31.55
C GLU A 136 -17.93 -15.45 -31.06
N LEU A 137 -16.94 -15.68 -30.18
CA LEU A 137 -16.02 -14.65 -29.71
C LEU A 137 -14.77 -14.54 -30.59
N ILE A 138 -14.40 -13.30 -30.89
CA ILE A 138 -13.11 -12.99 -31.49
C ILE A 138 -12.10 -12.93 -30.34
N SER A 139 -11.09 -13.79 -30.41
CA SER A 139 -10.05 -13.93 -29.39
C SER A 139 -8.68 -13.91 -30.05
N ALA A 140 -7.61 -13.87 -29.23
CA ALA A 140 -6.24 -13.96 -29.74
C ALA A 140 -5.96 -15.29 -30.48
N ALA A 141 -6.75 -16.33 -30.22
CA ALA A 141 -6.65 -17.62 -30.91
C ALA A 141 -7.50 -17.70 -32.20
N SER A 142 -8.26 -16.65 -32.54
CA SER A 142 -9.15 -16.66 -33.71
C SER A 142 -8.34 -16.36 -34.99
N THR A 143 -8.44 -17.23 -35.99
CA THR A 143 -7.82 -16.99 -37.31
C THR A 143 -8.51 -15.84 -38.04
N PRO A 144 -7.83 -15.13 -38.97
CA PRO A 144 -8.44 -14.05 -39.75
C PRO A 144 -9.74 -14.48 -40.46
N ALA A 145 -9.76 -15.68 -41.05
CA ALA A 145 -10.95 -16.23 -41.70
C ALA A 145 -12.12 -16.44 -40.73
N ARG A 146 -11.86 -16.97 -39.53
CA ARG A 146 -12.89 -17.15 -38.49
C ARG A 146 -13.39 -15.80 -37.98
N THR A 147 -12.49 -14.85 -37.76
CA THR A 147 -12.82 -13.48 -37.35
C THR A 147 -13.74 -12.81 -38.37
N LEU A 148 -13.42 -12.89 -39.66
CA LEU A 148 -14.26 -12.34 -40.74
C LEU A 148 -15.64 -13.00 -40.78
N ARG A 149 -15.73 -14.33 -40.63
CA ARG A 149 -17.03 -15.03 -40.58
C ARG A 149 -17.88 -14.58 -39.39
N ILE A 150 -17.27 -14.39 -38.22
CA ILE A 150 -17.96 -13.90 -37.02
C ILE A 150 -18.46 -12.47 -37.26
N LEU A 151 -17.61 -11.58 -37.77
CA LEU A 151 -17.98 -10.20 -38.07
C LEU A 151 -19.11 -10.12 -39.12
N ALA A 152 -19.01 -10.88 -40.20
CA ALA A 152 -20.04 -10.93 -41.24
C ALA A 152 -21.39 -11.43 -40.67
N ARG A 153 -21.38 -12.42 -39.78
CA ARG A 153 -22.59 -12.90 -39.10
C ARG A 153 -23.20 -11.83 -38.20
N ARG A 154 -22.38 -11.14 -37.40
CA ARG A 154 -22.83 -10.05 -36.52
C ARG A 154 -23.46 -8.92 -37.34
N LEU A 155 -22.83 -8.50 -38.42
CA LEU A 155 -23.34 -7.46 -39.33
C LEU A 155 -24.71 -7.85 -39.96
N LYS A 156 -24.87 -9.11 -40.38
CA LYS A 156 -26.15 -9.62 -40.89
C LYS A 156 -27.27 -9.60 -39.84
N GLN A 157 -26.94 -9.82 -38.57
CA GLN A 157 -27.91 -9.83 -37.46
C GLN A 157 -28.25 -8.42 -36.98
N SER A 158 -27.30 -7.48 -36.99
CA SER A 158 -27.51 -6.11 -36.51
C SER A 158 -28.15 -5.16 -37.53
N GLY A 159 -28.14 -5.52 -38.83
CA GLY A 159 -28.75 -4.71 -39.91
C GLY A 159 -28.11 -3.32 -40.10
N SER A 160 -26.99 -3.04 -39.45
CA SER A 160 -26.31 -1.75 -39.43
C SER A 160 -24.81 -1.92 -39.23
N THR A 161 -24.02 -0.99 -39.78
CA THR A 161 -22.58 -0.82 -39.53
C THR A 161 -22.27 -0.32 -38.12
N VAL A 162 -23.29 0.14 -37.39
CA VAL A 162 -23.16 0.53 -35.99
C VAL A 162 -23.20 -0.74 -35.14
N LEU A 163 -22.00 -1.19 -34.72
CA LEU A 163 -21.86 -2.23 -33.71
C LEU A 163 -22.41 -1.70 -32.39
N LYS A 164 -23.67 -2.02 -32.06
CA LYS A 164 -24.17 -1.88 -30.70
C LYS A 164 -23.32 -2.77 -29.80
N GLU A 165 -22.97 -2.29 -28.59
CA GLU A 165 -22.34 -3.15 -27.60
C GLU A 165 -23.24 -4.36 -27.39
N ILE A 166 -22.76 -5.53 -27.82
CA ILE A 166 -23.43 -6.77 -27.49
C ILE A 166 -23.17 -6.93 -26.00
N GLU A 167 -24.11 -6.55 -25.14
CA GLU A 167 -24.15 -6.99 -23.75
C GLU A 167 -24.82 -8.37 -23.75
N SER A 168 -24.05 -9.41 -24.04
CA SER A 168 -24.51 -10.79 -23.86
C SER A 168 -23.87 -11.33 -22.58
N PRO A 169 -24.63 -11.49 -21.49
CA PRO A 169 -24.13 -11.98 -20.21
C PRO A 169 -23.33 -13.28 -20.33
N ARG A 170 -23.65 -14.11 -21.33
CA ARG A 170 -22.98 -15.39 -21.60
C ARG A 170 -21.48 -15.24 -21.90
N PHE A 171 -21.06 -14.23 -22.67
CA PHE A 171 -19.62 -14.09 -22.94
C PHE A 171 -18.84 -13.52 -21.75
N GLN A 172 -19.49 -12.77 -20.86
CA GLN A 172 -18.80 -12.21 -19.70
C GLN A 172 -18.40 -13.31 -18.71
N GLN A 173 -19.25 -14.33 -18.57
CA GLN A 173 -18.96 -15.55 -17.80
C GLN A 173 -17.83 -16.38 -18.42
N ASP A 174 -17.69 -16.38 -19.74
CA ASP A 174 -16.57 -17.07 -20.43
C ASP A 174 -15.21 -16.34 -20.27
N LEU A 175 -15.22 -15.04 -19.94
CA LEU A 175 -14.03 -14.19 -19.92
C LEU A 175 -13.46 -13.89 -18.52
N TYR A 176 -14.30 -13.98 -17.49
CA TYR A 176 -13.97 -13.66 -16.11
C TYR A 176 -14.38 -14.79 -15.17
N LEU A 177 -13.59 -15.00 -14.14
CA LEU A 177 -13.92 -15.88 -13.02
C LEU A 177 -14.69 -15.08 -11.96
N SER A 178 -15.57 -15.76 -11.23
CA SER A 178 -16.23 -15.21 -10.05
C SER A 178 -16.09 -16.19 -8.89
N PHE A 179 -15.82 -15.66 -7.70
CA PHE A 179 -15.74 -16.43 -6.46
C PHE A 179 -16.58 -15.78 -5.36
N THR A 180 -16.76 -16.50 -4.27
CA THR A 180 -17.37 -15.97 -3.05
C THR A 180 -16.56 -16.42 -1.83
N CYS A 181 -16.62 -15.65 -0.76
CA CYS A 181 -16.04 -15.97 0.54
C CYS A 181 -16.82 -15.25 1.65
N PRO A 182 -16.64 -15.62 2.92
CA PRO A 182 -17.18 -14.83 4.04
C PRO A 182 -16.67 -13.39 3.99
N ARG A 183 -17.45 -12.45 4.56
CA ARG A 183 -17.02 -11.05 4.68
C ARG A 183 -15.98 -10.88 5.78
N GLU A 184 -16.24 -11.51 6.92
CA GLU A 184 -15.33 -11.51 8.06
C GLU A 184 -14.28 -12.60 7.87
N ILE A 185 -13.15 -12.22 7.29
CA ILE A 185 -12.02 -13.12 7.02
C ILE A 185 -10.76 -12.58 7.67
N LEU A 186 -9.80 -13.48 7.91
CA LEU A 186 -8.53 -13.10 8.49
C LEU A 186 -7.87 -12.05 7.58
N THR A 187 -7.55 -10.90 8.18
CA THR A 187 -7.05 -9.71 7.51
C THR A 187 -5.62 -9.45 7.93
N LYS A 188 -4.72 -9.43 6.95
CA LYS A 188 -3.30 -9.14 7.14
C LYS A 188 -2.95 -7.77 6.56
N ILE A 189 -2.09 -7.02 7.24
CA ILE A 189 -1.45 -5.83 6.67
C ILE A 189 0.06 -6.04 6.72
N CYS A 190 0.73 -5.85 5.59
CA CYS A 190 2.18 -5.98 5.49
C CYS A 190 2.77 -4.72 4.88
N LEU A 191 3.87 -4.25 5.45
CA LEU A 191 4.67 -3.19 4.83
C LEU A 191 6.14 -3.33 5.20
N PHE A 192 6.96 -2.70 4.37
CA PHE A 192 8.39 -2.56 4.59
C PHE A 192 8.74 -1.08 4.61
N THR A 193 9.32 -0.61 5.72
CA THR A 193 9.73 0.80 5.85
C THR A 193 11.17 0.92 5.40
N ARG A 194 11.42 1.77 4.41
CA ARG A 194 12.77 2.22 4.05
C ARG A 194 12.66 3.64 3.50
N PRO A 195 13.53 4.57 3.92
CA PRO A 195 13.55 5.89 3.33
C PRO A 195 14.27 5.84 1.97
N ALA A 196 13.79 6.65 1.05
CA ALA A 196 14.46 6.93 -0.22
C ALA A 196 14.24 8.40 -0.56
N SER A 197 15.05 8.96 -1.46
CA SER A 197 14.79 10.29 -2.02
C SER A 197 13.41 10.38 -2.68
N GLN A 198 12.95 9.26 -3.25
CA GLN A 198 11.66 9.12 -3.92
C GLN A 198 11.28 7.64 -4.11
N TYR A 199 10.00 7.41 -4.37
CA TYR A 199 9.44 6.13 -4.83
C TYR A 199 8.50 6.27 -6.03
N LEU A 200 7.71 7.34 -6.08
CA LEU A 200 6.65 7.55 -7.07
C LEU A 200 6.82 8.85 -7.85
N PHE A 201 7.59 9.81 -7.35
CA PHE A 201 7.77 11.13 -7.96
C PHE A 201 9.24 11.35 -8.37
N PRO A 202 9.63 11.01 -9.62
CA PRO A 202 10.99 11.23 -10.14
C PRO A 202 11.54 12.64 -9.91
N ASP A 203 12.79 12.74 -9.49
CA ASP A 203 13.55 13.96 -9.18
C ASP A 203 12.95 14.90 -8.14
N SER A 204 11.88 14.50 -7.46
CA SER A 204 11.20 15.33 -6.45
C SER A 204 12.05 15.68 -5.21
N SER A 205 13.16 15.00 -4.96
CA SER A 205 14.09 15.40 -3.89
C SER A 205 14.86 16.68 -4.20
N LYS A 206 14.87 17.16 -5.46
CA LYS A 206 15.44 18.46 -5.82
C LYS A 206 14.57 19.62 -5.32
N ASN A 207 13.27 19.39 -5.06
CA ASN A 207 12.40 20.36 -4.41
C ASN A 207 12.76 20.49 -2.93
N SER A 208 13.25 21.67 -2.52
CA SER A 208 13.60 21.98 -1.13
C SER A 208 12.42 21.92 -0.15
N LYS A 209 11.17 21.98 -0.65
CA LYS A 209 9.96 21.82 0.16
C LYS A 209 9.61 20.35 0.43
N LYS A 210 10.23 19.39 -0.25
CA LYS A 210 10.01 17.96 0.01
C LYS A 210 10.65 17.57 1.34
N HIS A 211 9.83 17.15 2.30
CA HIS A 211 10.30 16.66 3.59
C HIS A 211 10.50 15.14 3.55
N ILE A 212 11.75 14.69 3.57
CA ILE A 212 12.12 13.27 3.56
C ILE A 212 12.42 12.83 5.00
N LEU A 213 11.65 11.85 5.50
CA LEU A 213 11.90 11.26 6.81
C LEU A 213 13.16 10.38 6.78
N ASN A 214 13.95 10.42 7.84
CA ASN A 214 15.00 9.42 8.04
C ASN A 214 14.39 8.04 8.41
N GLY A 215 15.22 6.99 8.46
CA GLY A 215 14.73 5.63 8.70
C GLY A 215 13.97 5.45 10.01
N GLU A 216 14.48 6.03 11.10
CA GLU A 216 13.85 6.00 12.42
C GLU A 216 12.51 6.74 12.44
N GLU A 217 12.48 7.93 11.84
CA GLU A 217 11.26 8.74 11.72
C GLU A 217 10.20 8.06 10.87
N LEU A 218 10.60 7.43 9.76
CA LEU A 218 9.69 6.71 8.88
C LEU A 218 9.11 5.47 9.56
N MET A 219 9.93 4.72 10.30
CA MET A 219 9.46 3.63 11.15
C MET A 219 8.46 4.14 12.21
N LYS A 220 8.77 5.27 12.86
CA LYS A 220 7.86 5.91 13.84
C LYS A 220 6.54 6.34 13.23
N TRP A 221 6.61 6.92 12.04
CA TRP A 221 5.47 7.40 11.28
C TRP A 221 4.53 6.27 10.87
N TRP A 222 5.06 5.16 10.33
CA TRP A 222 4.26 3.98 10.01
C TRP A 222 3.75 3.25 11.25
N GLY A 223 4.58 3.16 12.30
CA GLY A 223 4.16 2.57 13.57
C GLY A 223 2.95 3.29 14.16
N PHE A 224 2.93 4.63 14.11
CA PHE A 224 1.75 5.40 14.52
C PHE A 224 0.51 5.05 13.68
N ILE A 225 0.63 4.97 12.36
CA ILE A 225 -0.50 4.66 11.48
C ILE A 225 -1.08 3.28 11.82
N LEU A 226 -0.22 2.27 11.90
CA LEU A 226 -0.63 0.89 12.17
C LEU A 226 -1.21 0.74 13.58
N ASP A 227 -0.63 1.41 14.57
CA ASP A 227 -1.15 1.43 15.94
C ASP A 227 -2.57 2.02 16.00
N ARG A 228 -2.83 3.11 15.26
CA ARG A 228 -4.18 3.67 15.16
C ARG A 228 -5.15 2.75 14.43
N LEU A 229 -4.73 2.12 13.34
CA LEU A 229 -5.56 1.13 12.63
C LEU A 229 -5.92 -0.04 13.54
N LEU A 230 -4.97 -0.55 14.34
CA LEU A 230 -5.23 -1.63 15.29
C LEU A 230 -6.33 -1.27 16.29
N ILE A 231 -6.29 -0.06 16.84
CA ILE A 231 -7.26 0.41 17.84
C ILE A 231 -8.64 0.69 17.22
N GLU A 232 -8.64 1.27 16.02
CA GLU A 232 -9.87 1.78 15.39
C GLU A 232 -10.58 0.73 14.52
N CYS A 233 -9.86 -0.29 14.04
CA CYS A 233 -10.37 -1.22 13.02
C CYS A 233 -10.20 -2.71 13.33
N PHE A 234 -9.39 -3.11 14.30
CA PHE A 234 -9.07 -4.53 14.56
C PHE A 234 -9.49 -5.00 15.95
N GLN A 235 -9.82 -6.29 16.05
CA GLN A 235 -10.18 -6.92 17.32
C GLN A 235 -8.99 -7.01 18.28
N ASN A 236 -9.26 -7.08 19.59
CA ASN A 236 -8.25 -7.03 20.64
C ASN A 236 -7.30 -8.24 20.68
N ASP A 237 -7.57 -9.31 19.95
CA ASP A 237 -6.75 -10.51 19.82
C ASP A 237 -5.83 -10.50 18.58
N THR A 238 -5.79 -9.37 17.87
CA THR A 238 -5.02 -9.19 16.64
C THR A 238 -3.51 -9.24 16.90
N GLN A 239 -2.77 -9.95 16.06
CA GLN A 239 -1.32 -9.96 16.12
C GLN A 239 -0.76 -8.68 15.49
N ALA A 240 0.11 -7.99 16.21
CA ALA A 240 0.86 -6.83 15.72
C ALA A 240 2.35 -7.07 15.91
N LYS A 241 3.12 -7.02 14.82
CA LYS A 241 4.53 -7.44 14.80
C LYS A 241 5.40 -6.38 14.16
N LEU A 242 6.56 -6.12 14.77
CA LEU A 242 7.62 -5.26 14.24
C LEU A 242 8.97 -5.98 14.33
N ARG A 243 9.70 -5.97 13.22
CA ARG A 243 11.09 -6.44 13.13
C ARG A 243 11.94 -5.39 12.46
N ILE A 244 13.08 -5.09 13.05
CA ILE A 244 14.15 -4.33 12.40
C ILE A 244 15.26 -5.35 12.10
N PRO A 245 15.47 -5.75 10.83
CA PRO A 245 16.56 -6.67 10.49
C PRO A 245 17.90 -6.15 11.03
N GLY A 246 18.72 -7.04 11.59
CA GLY A 246 20.03 -6.69 12.14
C GLY A 246 20.07 -6.02 13.51
N GLU A 247 18.93 -5.59 14.08
CA GLU A 247 18.91 -4.98 15.42
C GLU A 247 18.58 -5.98 16.54
N ASP A 248 19.05 -5.65 17.74
CA ASP A 248 18.70 -6.38 18.97
C ASP A 248 17.19 -6.26 19.28
N PRO A 249 16.47 -7.38 19.47
CA PRO A 249 15.07 -7.38 19.91
C PRO A 249 14.76 -6.50 21.11
N ALA A 250 15.71 -6.27 22.02
CA ALA A 250 15.55 -5.37 23.18
C ALA A 250 15.32 -3.91 22.77
N ARG A 251 16.00 -3.43 21.70
CA ARG A 251 15.79 -2.08 21.14
C ARG A 251 14.41 -1.94 20.53
N VAL A 252 14.03 -2.91 19.70
CA VAL A 252 12.69 -2.95 19.09
C VAL A 252 11.60 -2.97 20.17
N ARG A 253 11.78 -3.78 21.22
CA ARG A 253 10.85 -3.83 22.36
C ARG A 253 10.73 -2.50 23.10
N SER A 254 11.82 -1.74 23.23
CA SER A 254 11.79 -0.40 23.83
C SER A 254 10.88 0.55 23.06
N TYR A 255 10.97 0.53 21.72
CA TYR A 255 10.10 1.31 20.86
C TYR A 255 8.61 0.90 20.99
N LEU A 256 8.34 -0.41 21.05
CA LEU A 256 6.96 -0.93 21.16
C LEU A 256 6.26 -0.54 22.47
N ARG A 257 6.98 -0.23 23.55
CA ARG A 257 6.37 0.22 24.83
C ARG A 257 5.60 1.53 24.71
N GLY A 258 5.88 2.34 23.70
CA GLY A 258 5.18 3.60 23.45
C GLY A 258 3.85 3.45 22.70
N MET A 259 3.57 2.27 22.15
CA MET A 259 2.35 1.98 21.38
C MET A 259 1.13 1.93 22.27
N LYS A 260 -0.04 2.27 21.71
CA LYS A 260 -1.31 2.24 22.43
C LYS A 260 -1.99 0.88 22.33
N TYR A 261 -1.81 0.15 21.24
CA TYR A 261 -2.27 -1.22 21.14
C TYR A 261 -1.42 -2.14 22.05
N PRO A 262 -2.03 -2.98 22.92
CA PRO A 262 -1.28 -3.68 23.96
C PRO A 262 -0.51 -4.92 23.47
N LEU A 263 -0.88 -5.52 22.33
CA LEU A 263 -0.31 -6.79 21.85
C LEU A 263 0.78 -6.62 20.78
N TRP A 264 1.46 -5.47 20.72
CA TRP A 264 2.65 -5.32 19.90
C TRP A 264 3.78 -6.24 20.38
N GLN A 265 4.34 -7.01 19.45
CA GLN A 265 5.42 -7.94 19.71
C GLN A 265 6.56 -7.78 18.70
N VAL A 266 7.78 -8.12 19.12
CA VAL A 266 8.93 -8.18 18.22
C VAL A 266 8.80 -9.42 17.33
N GLY A 267 9.06 -9.27 16.03
CA GLY A 267 9.03 -10.35 15.05
C GLY A 267 8.24 -9.96 13.80
N ASP A 268 7.66 -10.95 13.15
CA ASP A 268 6.86 -10.79 11.93
C ASP A 268 5.65 -11.75 11.98
N ILE A 269 4.72 -11.62 11.03
CA ILE A 269 3.53 -12.48 10.94
C ILE A 269 3.75 -13.70 10.02
N PHE A 270 4.98 -13.88 9.53
CA PHE A 270 5.34 -14.93 8.56
C PHE A 270 5.96 -16.15 9.24
N THR A 271 6.45 -15.97 10.48
CA THR A 271 7.14 -16.97 11.27
C THR A 271 6.14 -17.87 12.01
N SER A 272 6.09 -19.15 11.62
CA SER A 272 5.43 -20.20 12.42
C SER A 272 6.44 -21.00 13.26
N LYS A 273 7.70 -21.16 12.79
CA LYS A 273 8.84 -21.79 13.50
C LYS A 273 10.18 -21.18 13.02
N GLU A 274 11.11 -20.91 13.93
CA GLU A 274 12.41 -20.26 13.63
C GLU A 274 13.33 -21.06 12.70
N ASN A 275 13.23 -22.40 12.70
CA ASN A 275 14.05 -23.27 11.85
C ASN A 275 13.37 -23.64 10.52
N SER A 276 12.27 -22.96 10.16
CA SER A 276 11.62 -23.17 8.87
C SER A 276 12.39 -22.48 7.75
N LEU A 277 12.35 -23.07 6.55
CA LEU A 277 12.98 -22.50 5.36
C LEU A 277 12.32 -21.18 4.97
N ALA A 278 13.14 -20.18 4.64
CA ALA A 278 12.64 -18.84 4.34
C ALA A 278 11.72 -18.80 3.12
N VAL A 279 12.02 -19.58 2.08
CA VAL A 279 11.26 -19.61 0.82
C VAL A 279 9.78 -19.97 1.01
N TYR A 280 9.45 -20.84 1.96
CA TYR A 280 8.09 -21.30 2.22
C TYR A 280 7.31 -20.44 3.23
N ASN A 281 7.90 -19.35 3.71
CA ASN A 281 7.27 -18.48 4.73
C ASN A 281 7.26 -17.01 4.31
N ILE A 282 8.28 -16.55 3.59
CA ILE A 282 8.40 -15.16 3.18
C ILE A 282 7.44 -14.86 2.01
N PRO A 283 6.55 -13.86 2.14
CA PRO A 283 5.68 -13.47 1.05
C PRO A 283 6.45 -12.71 -0.05
N LEU A 284 6.07 -12.99 -1.31
CA LEU A 284 6.67 -12.42 -2.50
C LEU A 284 5.85 -11.22 -2.99
N PHE A 285 6.22 -10.03 -2.53
CA PHE A 285 5.55 -8.79 -2.91
C PHE A 285 6.23 -8.07 -4.09
N PRO A 286 5.49 -7.24 -4.86
CA PRO A 286 6.06 -6.46 -5.96
C PRO A 286 7.05 -5.41 -5.44
N ASP A 287 8.20 -5.29 -6.11
CA ASP A 287 9.26 -4.32 -5.79
C ASP A 287 9.75 -4.34 -4.33
N ASP A 288 9.60 -5.48 -3.64
CA ASP A 288 9.92 -5.63 -2.22
C ASP A 288 11.34 -6.22 -2.00
N PRO A 289 12.12 -5.69 -1.04
CA PRO A 289 13.45 -6.19 -0.68
C PRO A 289 13.50 -7.70 -0.35
N LYS A 290 12.48 -8.21 0.34
CA LYS A 290 12.42 -9.62 0.74
C LYS A 290 12.25 -10.52 -0.49
N ALA A 291 11.34 -10.15 -1.38
CA ALA A 291 11.14 -10.88 -2.63
C ALA A 291 12.39 -10.85 -3.51
N ARG A 292 13.05 -9.70 -3.63
CA ARG A 292 14.32 -9.56 -4.36
C ARG A 292 15.41 -10.46 -3.77
N PHE A 293 15.52 -10.54 -2.44
CA PHE A 293 16.50 -11.41 -1.80
C PHE A 293 16.16 -12.91 -2.01
N ILE A 294 14.89 -13.30 -1.97
CA ILE A 294 14.48 -14.67 -2.33
C ILE A 294 14.86 -15.00 -3.79
N HIS A 295 14.65 -14.08 -4.74
CA HIS A 295 15.08 -14.29 -6.12
C HIS A 295 16.59 -14.49 -6.24
N GLN A 296 17.38 -13.72 -5.49
CA GLN A 296 18.82 -13.92 -5.43
C GLN A 296 19.21 -15.28 -4.83
N LEU A 297 18.56 -15.72 -3.75
CA LEU A 297 18.79 -17.05 -3.18
C LEU A 297 18.42 -18.18 -4.15
N ALA A 298 17.47 -17.93 -5.07
CA ALA A 298 17.15 -18.85 -6.16
C ALA A 298 18.26 -18.92 -7.20
N GLU A 299 18.83 -17.78 -7.59
CA GLU A 299 19.98 -17.71 -8.51
C GLU A 299 21.24 -18.38 -7.92
N GLU A 300 21.42 -18.30 -6.60
CA GLU A 300 22.53 -18.90 -5.86
C GLU A 300 22.30 -20.39 -5.51
N ASP A 301 21.15 -20.98 -5.85
CA ASP A 301 20.74 -22.35 -5.46
C ASP A 301 20.85 -22.61 -3.93
N ARG A 302 20.36 -21.63 -3.16
CA ARG A 302 20.39 -21.59 -1.69
C ARG A 302 19.01 -21.55 -1.03
N LEU A 303 17.92 -21.60 -1.81
CA LEU A 303 16.54 -21.56 -1.28
C LEU A 303 16.25 -22.62 -0.21
N LEU A 304 16.83 -23.81 -0.36
CA LEU A 304 16.65 -24.94 0.57
C LEU A 304 17.70 -24.98 1.69
N LYS A 305 18.60 -24.00 1.74
CA LYS A 305 19.71 -23.93 2.72
C LYS A 305 19.53 -22.79 3.73
N VAL A 306 18.69 -21.81 3.42
CA VAL A 306 18.51 -20.60 4.24
C VAL A 306 17.25 -20.74 5.10
N SER A 307 17.45 -20.82 6.43
CA SER A 307 16.37 -20.72 7.42
C SER A 307 15.87 -19.27 7.55
N LEU A 308 14.73 -19.07 8.21
CA LEU A 308 14.22 -17.72 8.48
C LEU A 308 15.18 -16.86 9.30
N SER A 309 15.85 -17.43 10.32
CA SER A 309 16.86 -16.71 11.10
C SER A 309 18.02 -16.24 10.24
N SER A 310 18.58 -17.13 9.41
CA SER A 310 19.66 -16.79 8.47
C SER A 310 19.19 -15.79 7.41
N PHE A 311 17.96 -15.90 6.93
CA PHE A 311 17.38 -14.96 5.97
C PHE A 311 17.39 -13.53 6.52
N TRP A 312 16.94 -13.32 7.75
CA TRP A 312 16.92 -11.97 8.34
C TRP A 312 18.32 -11.40 8.60
N ILE A 313 19.29 -12.26 8.93
CA ILE A 313 20.69 -11.86 9.11
C ILE A 313 21.31 -11.48 7.76
N GLU A 314 21.17 -12.34 6.75
CA GLU A 314 21.73 -12.08 5.41
C GLU A 314 21.04 -10.92 4.70
N LEU A 315 19.74 -10.71 4.93
CA LEU A 315 19.00 -9.58 4.38
C LEU A 315 19.60 -8.25 4.87
N GLN A 316 20.03 -8.19 6.14
CA GLN A 316 20.70 -7.02 6.71
C GLN A 316 22.04 -6.72 6.02
N GLU A 317 22.76 -7.75 5.56
CA GLU A 317 24.04 -7.57 4.87
C GLU A 317 23.88 -7.07 3.43
N ARG A 318 22.65 -6.89 2.93
CA ARG A 318 22.38 -6.38 1.58
C ARG A 318 22.51 -4.86 1.50
N GLN A 319 22.77 -4.35 0.29
CA GLN A 319 22.92 -2.91 0.03
C GLN A 319 21.72 -2.09 0.54
N GLU A 320 20.54 -2.68 0.54
CA GLU A 320 19.31 -2.03 1.00
C GLU A 320 19.30 -1.70 2.50
N PHE A 321 20.18 -2.35 3.27
CA PHE A 321 20.33 -2.25 4.72
C PHE A 321 21.76 -1.82 5.14
N LYS A 322 22.77 -2.01 4.28
CA LYS A 322 24.18 -1.61 4.50
C LYS A 322 24.40 -0.10 4.61
N LEU A 323 23.52 0.73 4.04
CA LEU A 323 23.71 2.19 3.98
C LEU A 323 23.33 2.94 5.27
N SER A 324 23.36 2.30 6.43
CA SER A 324 23.04 2.90 7.76
C SER A 324 21.63 3.50 7.90
N VAL A 325 20.70 3.17 6.99
CA VAL A 325 19.30 3.60 7.09
C VAL A 325 18.47 2.53 7.79
N THR A 326 17.83 2.89 8.91
CA THR A 326 16.91 1.99 9.61
C THR A 326 15.81 1.54 8.64
N SER A 327 15.68 0.23 8.47
CA SER A 327 14.63 -0.39 7.69
C SER A 327 13.89 -1.41 8.54
N SER A 328 12.57 -1.50 8.41
CA SER A 328 11.76 -2.36 9.28
C SER A 328 10.65 -3.08 8.51
N VAL A 329 10.20 -4.18 9.08
CA VAL A 329 9.07 -4.99 8.61
C VAL A 329 7.98 -4.88 9.65
N MET A 330 6.79 -4.48 9.23
CA MET A 330 5.60 -4.43 10.08
C MET A 330 4.54 -5.37 9.54
N GLY A 331 3.87 -6.08 10.45
CA GLY A 331 2.82 -7.03 10.12
C GLY A 331 1.67 -6.94 11.11
N ILE A 332 0.44 -6.91 10.58
CA ILE A 332 -0.80 -7.09 11.34
C ILE A 332 -1.47 -8.36 10.82
N SER A 333 -2.06 -9.16 11.71
CA SER A 333 -2.87 -10.32 11.35
C SER A 333 -3.99 -10.52 12.37
N GLY A 334 -5.23 -10.29 11.96
CA GLY A 334 -6.40 -10.44 12.83
C GLY A 334 -7.72 -10.17 12.10
N TYR A 335 -8.80 -10.10 12.87
CA TYR A 335 -10.15 -9.84 12.35
C TYR A 335 -10.54 -8.37 12.50
N SER A 336 -11.46 -7.91 11.66
CA SER A 336 -11.91 -6.52 11.69
C SER A 336 -12.92 -6.33 12.84
N LEU A 337 -12.98 -5.13 13.41
CA LEU A 337 -14.01 -4.79 14.41
C LEU A 337 -15.39 -4.73 13.77
N ALA A 338 -15.47 -4.08 12.62
CA ALA A 338 -16.68 -3.99 11.82
C ALA A 338 -16.53 -4.86 10.57
N THR A 339 -17.55 -5.67 10.29
CA THR A 339 -17.54 -6.55 9.13
C THR A 339 -17.49 -5.74 7.83
N PRO A 340 -16.51 -5.98 6.96
CA PRO A 340 -16.35 -5.22 5.73
C PRO A 340 -17.47 -5.56 4.75
N SER A 341 -18.29 -4.55 4.42
CA SER A 341 -19.46 -4.70 3.55
C SER A 341 -19.50 -3.67 2.43
N LEU A 342 -18.49 -2.80 2.32
CA LEU A 342 -18.48 -1.74 1.32
C LEU A 342 -18.16 -2.32 -0.05
N PHE A 343 -19.03 -2.02 -1.02
CA PHE A 343 -18.72 -2.15 -2.44
C PHE A 343 -18.43 -0.76 -2.99
N PRO A 344 -17.15 -0.43 -3.27
CA PRO A 344 -16.79 0.88 -3.81
C PRO A 344 -17.62 1.28 -5.02
N SER A 345 -18.20 2.48 -4.95
CA SER A 345 -18.91 3.10 -6.06
C SER A 345 -17.94 3.66 -7.12
N SER A 346 -18.47 4.15 -8.24
CA SER A 346 -17.66 4.87 -9.24
C SER A 346 -17.05 6.17 -8.72
N ALA A 347 -17.60 6.75 -7.64
CA ALA A 347 -17.01 7.89 -6.95
C ALA A 347 -15.87 7.47 -6.01
N ASP A 348 -15.87 6.23 -5.52
CA ASP A 348 -14.83 5.74 -4.62
C ASP A 348 -13.60 5.22 -5.40
N VAL A 349 -13.82 4.53 -6.52
CA VAL A 349 -12.76 3.92 -7.33
C VAL A 349 -13.05 4.02 -8.82
N ILE A 350 -12.02 4.36 -9.58
CA ILE A 350 -12.00 4.31 -11.04
C ILE A 350 -11.32 3.01 -11.45
N VAL A 351 -12.05 2.13 -12.12
CA VAL A 351 -11.53 0.86 -12.67
C VAL A 351 -11.40 0.98 -14.19
N PRO A 352 -10.19 1.19 -14.75
CA PRO A 352 -10.03 1.29 -16.20
C PRO A 352 -10.37 -0.02 -16.89
N LYS A 353 -10.94 0.05 -18.10
CA LYS A 353 -11.34 -1.15 -18.87
C LYS A 353 -10.17 -2.04 -19.31
N SER A 354 -8.92 -1.56 -19.17
CA SER A 354 -7.73 -2.33 -19.55
C SER A 354 -6.51 -1.98 -18.70
N ARG A 355 -5.60 -2.96 -18.58
CA ARG A 355 -4.28 -2.76 -17.97
C ARG A 355 -3.46 -1.66 -18.66
N LYS A 356 -3.65 -1.46 -19.97
CA LYS A 356 -2.96 -0.39 -20.73
C LYS A 356 -3.41 0.98 -20.23
N GLN A 357 -4.71 1.20 -20.07
CA GLN A 357 -5.23 2.46 -19.51
C GLN A 357 -4.80 2.66 -18.07
N PHE A 358 -4.90 1.64 -17.21
CA PHE A 358 -4.41 1.71 -15.83
C PHE A 358 -2.94 2.14 -15.76
N ARG A 359 -2.07 1.51 -16.57
CA ARG A 359 -0.66 1.87 -16.63
C ARG A 359 -0.43 3.25 -17.20
N ALA A 360 -1.21 3.69 -18.19
CA ALA A 360 -1.09 5.03 -18.77
C ALA A 360 -1.41 6.11 -17.72
N ILE A 361 -2.54 5.99 -17.02
CA ILE A 361 -2.95 6.94 -15.98
C ILE A 361 -1.92 6.99 -14.86
N LYS A 362 -1.50 5.82 -14.35
CA LYS A 362 -0.45 5.75 -13.32
C LYS A 362 0.88 6.35 -13.81
N LYS A 363 1.23 6.16 -15.09
CA LYS A 363 2.49 6.67 -15.66
C LYS A 363 2.53 8.20 -15.73
N TYR A 364 1.40 8.89 -15.87
CA TYR A 364 1.38 10.36 -15.75
C TYR A 364 1.82 10.85 -14.37
N ILE A 365 1.74 10.02 -13.33
CA ILE A 365 2.39 10.31 -12.06
C ILE A 365 3.84 9.84 -12.09
N THR A 366 4.06 8.54 -12.31
CA THR A 366 5.37 7.92 -12.01
C THR A 366 6.44 8.10 -13.08
N GLY A 367 6.06 8.58 -14.26
CA GLY A 367 6.95 8.80 -15.39
C GLY A 367 7.18 10.27 -15.70
N GLU A 368 6.69 11.17 -14.86
CA GLU A 368 6.88 12.62 -14.95
C GLU A 368 8.11 13.06 -14.13
N GLU A 369 8.69 14.22 -14.44
CA GLU A 369 9.81 14.80 -13.69
C GLU A 369 9.33 15.87 -12.70
N TYR A 370 9.72 15.78 -11.43
CA TYR A 370 9.26 16.66 -10.33
C TYR A 370 10.38 17.51 -9.75
N ASP A 371 11.45 17.74 -10.51
CA ASP A 371 12.49 18.68 -10.14
C ASP A 371 11.96 20.13 -10.04
N THR A 372 10.91 20.43 -10.81
CA THR A 372 10.15 21.68 -10.81
C THR A 372 8.66 21.46 -10.53
N GLU A 373 7.95 22.56 -10.23
CA GLU A 373 6.50 22.53 -9.98
C GLU A 373 5.69 22.18 -11.24
N GLU A 374 6.26 22.39 -12.43
CA GLU A 374 5.61 22.12 -13.72
C GLU A 374 5.19 20.66 -13.87
N GLY A 375 6.05 19.72 -13.46
CA GLY A 375 5.68 18.30 -13.49
C GLY A 375 4.49 17.95 -12.61
N ALA A 376 4.31 18.63 -11.48
CA ALA A 376 3.13 18.43 -10.65
C ALA A 376 1.84 18.94 -11.29
N ILE A 377 1.94 20.03 -12.07
CA ILE A 377 0.84 20.61 -12.86
C ILE A 377 0.54 19.71 -14.06
N GLU A 378 1.56 19.30 -14.82
CA GLU A 378 1.43 18.45 -16.00
C GLU A 378 0.85 17.09 -15.65
N ALA A 379 1.30 16.46 -14.56
CA ALA A 379 0.72 15.23 -14.07
C ALA A 379 -0.78 15.36 -13.76
N PHE A 380 -1.20 16.48 -13.16
CA PHE A 380 -2.61 16.76 -12.89
C PHE A 380 -3.42 16.97 -14.18
N THR A 381 -2.96 17.84 -15.09
CA THR A 381 -3.68 18.16 -16.33
C THR A 381 -3.80 16.93 -17.23
N ASN A 382 -2.71 16.18 -17.41
CA ASN A 382 -2.70 14.96 -18.21
C ASN A 382 -3.68 13.90 -17.67
N ILE A 383 -3.76 13.74 -16.34
CA ILE A 383 -4.71 12.82 -15.73
C ILE A 383 -6.14 13.31 -15.93
N ARG A 384 -6.42 14.57 -15.60
CA ARG A 384 -7.76 15.16 -15.75
C ARG A 384 -8.26 15.03 -17.19
N ASP A 385 -7.44 15.41 -18.15
CA ASP A 385 -7.80 15.39 -19.57
C ASP A 385 -7.94 13.95 -20.08
N PHE A 386 -7.11 13.02 -19.62
CA PHE A 386 -7.28 11.60 -19.95
C PHE A 386 -8.60 11.04 -19.43
N LEU A 387 -8.96 11.34 -18.17
CA LEU A 387 -10.21 10.87 -17.56
C LEU A 387 -11.43 11.45 -18.28
N LEU A 388 -11.40 12.75 -18.61
CA LEU A 388 -12.46 13.41 -19.38
C LEU A 388 -12.59 12.82 -20.79
N LEU A 389 -11.50 12.79 -21.57
CA LEU A 389 -11.54 12.44 -22.99
C LEU A 389 -11.70 10.95 -23.25
N ARG A 390 -11.12 10.08 -22.40
CA ARG A 390 -11.07 8.63 -22.64
C ARG A 390 -12.03 7.83 -21.77
N MET A 391 -12.52 8.42 -20.69
CA MET A 391 -13.36 7.73 -19.70
C MET A 391 -14.64 8.51 -19.33
N ALA A 392 -14.84 9.72 -19.86
CA ALA A 392 -15.97 10.60 -19.50
C ALA A 392 -16.17 10.70 -17.97
N THR A 393 -15.06 10.75 -17.23
CA THR A 393 -15.03 10.74 -15.76
C THR A 393 -14.23 11.94 -15.26
N ASN A 394 -14.62 12.50 -14.11
CA ASN A 394 -13.89 13.58 -13.46
C ASN A 394 -13.02 13.04 -12.31
N LEU A 395 -11.99 13.79 -11.95
CA LEU A 395 -11.41 13.67 -10.61
C LEU A 395 -12.48 14.01 -9.57
N GLN A 396 -12.39 13.36 -8.42
CA GLN A 396 -13.36 13.56 -7.36
C GLN A 396 -12.92 14.73 -6.50
N SER A 397 -13.74 15.78 -6.48
CA SER A 397 -13.52 16.95 -5.63
C SER A 397 -13.97 16.68 -4.20
N LEU A 398 -13.25 17.25 -3.24
CA LEU A 398 -13.62 17.19 -1.84
C LEU A 398 -13.23 18.47 -1.10
N THR A 399 -13.95 18.75 -0.02
CA THR A 399 -13.69 19.88 0.88
C THR A 399 -13.36 19.33 2.26
N GLY A 400 -12.23 19.73 2.82
CA GLY A 400 -11.83 19.27 4.14
C GLY A 400 -12.80 19.73 5.23
N LYS A 401 -12.92 18.93 6.29
CA LYS A 401 -13.82 19.13 7.44
C LYS A 401 -13.07 19.25 8.76
N ARG A 402 -11.74 19.05 8.76
CA ARG A 402 -10.96 19.03 9.99
C ARG A 402 -10.52 20.44 10.36
N GLU A 403 -11.06 20.95 11.46
CA GLU A 403 -10.60 22.20 12.04
C GLU A 403 -9.10 22.11 12.38
N HIS A 404 -8.37 23.16 12.04
CA HIS A 404 -6.97 23.25 12.39
C HIS A 404 -6.88 23.39 13.91
N ARG A 405 -6.36 22.38 14.61
CA ARG A 405 -5.88 22.60 15.98
C ARG A 405 -4.72 23.57 15.88
N GLU A 406 -4.99 24.86 16.12
CA GLU A 406 -3.94 25.75 16.58
C GLU A 406 -3.22 25.02 17.70
N ARG A 407 -1.90 24.84 17.57
CA ARG A 407 -1.11 24.57 18.77
C ARG A 407 -1.38 25.77 19.66
N ASN A 408 -2.11 25.54 20.76
CA ASN A 408 -2.36 26.57 21.76
C ASN A 408 -1.08 27.39 21.96
N GLN A 409 -1.32 28.70 21.94
CA GLN A 409 -0.49 29.84 22.31
C GLN A 409 0.82 29.55 23.07
N PRO A 410 1.86 30.38 22.89
CA PRO A 410 3.05 30.31 23.73
C PRO A 410 2.60 30.31 25.19
N VAL A 411 3.12 29.34 25.96
CA VAL A 411 2.99 29.27 27.41
C VAL A 411 3.13 30.69 27.97
N PRO A 412 2.19 31.21 28.78
CA PRO A 412 2.38 32.50 29.41
C PRO A 412 3.69 32.42 30.18
N ALA A 413 4.56 33.40 29.97
CA ALA A 413 5.88 33.45 30.58
C ALA A 413 5.77 33.29 32.10
N SER A 414 5.86 32.05 32.57
CA SER A 414 5.99 31.75 33.99
C SER A 414 7.44 32.06 34.33
N ASN A 415 7.63 33.16 35.04
CA ASN A 415 8.80 33.56 35.81
C ASN A 415 10.04 32.69 35.58
N ILE A 416 10.96 33.22 34.79
CA ILE A 416 12.34 32.76 34.73
C ILE A 416 12.93 32.93 36.14
N ASN A 417 12.83 31.88 36.96
CA ASN A 417 13.77 31.70 38.04
C ASN A 417 15.07 31.27 37.39
N THR A 418 16.00 32.22 37.30
CA THR A 418 17.41 32.01 37.00
C THR A 418 17.98 30.90 37.88
N LEU A 419 18.04 29.68 37.35
CA LEU A 419 18.90 28.64 37.89
C LEU A 419 20.34 29.01 37.51
N ALA A 420 21.06 29.55 38.50
CA ALA A 420 22.48 29.83 38.40
C ALA A 420 23.24 28.53 38.10
N ILE A 421 23.79 28.43 36.89
CA ILE A 421 24.74 27.39 36.51
C ILE A 421 25.95 27.51 37.44
N THR A 422 26.06 26.59 38.39
CA THR A 422 27.20 26.54 39.30
C THR A 422 28.35 25.86 38.55
N MET A 423 29.21 26.65 37.92
CA MET A 423 30.45 26.13 37.35
C MET A 423 31.37 25.62 38.46
N LEU A 424 31.79 24.35 38.35
CA LEU A 424 32.81 23.73 39.20
C LEU A 424 34.10 24.56 39.14
N LYS A 425 34.49 25.18 40.27
CA LYS A 425 35.80 25.83 40.42
C LYS A 425 36.85 24.82 40.92
N PRO A 426 38.12 24.88 40.44
CA PRO A 426 39.17 24.00 40.92
C PRO A 426 39.57 24.34 42.37
N ARG A 427 39.75 23.31 43.18
CA ARG A 427 40.08 23.39 44.61
C ARG A 427 41.52 23.89 44.81
N LYS A 428 41.70 25.09 45.36
CA LYS A 428 43.01 25.59 45.83
C LYS A 428 43.40 24.88 47.13
N LYS A 429 44.61 24.32 47.18
CA LYS A 429 45.23 23.74 48.39
C LYS A 429 45.48 24.82 49.45
N ALA A 430 45.04 24.57 50.68
CA ALA A 430 45.34 25.42 51.83
C ALA A 430 46.79 25.22 52.29
N LYS A 431 47.52 26.33 52.50
CA LYS A 431 48.83 26.36 53.17
C LYS A 431 48.64 26.15 54.67
N ALA A 432 49.41 25.24 55.25
CA ALA A 432 49.48 25.05 56.70
C ALA A 432 50.23 26.21 57.36
N LEU A 433 49.71 26.69 58.49
CA LEU A 433 50.41 27.59 59.41
C LEU A 433 51.04 26.78 60.56
N PRO A 434 52.19 27.23 61.11
CA PRO A 434 53.01 26.41 61.98
C PRO A 434 52.47 26.35 63.40
N LYS A 435 52.68 25.18 64.02
CA LYS A 435 52.38 24.89 65.42
C LYS A 435 53.39 25.62 66.32
N THR A 436 52.88 26.30 67.35
CA THR A 436 53.61 26.61 68.58
C THR A 436 53.85 25.34 69.39
#